data_AF-A0A538B180-F1
#
_entry.id   AF-A0A538B180-F1
#
_cell.length_a   1.000
_cell.length_b   1.000
_cell.length_c   1.000
_cell.angle_alpha   90.00
_cell.angle_beta   90.00
_cell.angle_gamma   90.00
#
_symmetry.space_group_name_H-M   'P 1'
#
loop_
_entity.id
_entity.type
_entity.pdbx_description
1 polymer ?
#
loop_
_entity_poly.entity_id
_entity_poly.type
_entity_poly.pdbx_seq_one_letter_code
_entity_poly.pdbx_strand_id
1 'polypeptide(L)'
;MGRPGAILFQSLNSKFLTAGNLVNLLIQGAVYMLLAMSEVYVLLLGEIDLSSGYVAGLGGVVMAELLKQGTDWPWWAAILVALVATAAIGVFH
;
A
#
# COMPACT_ATOMS: atom_id res chain seq x y z
N MET A 1 4.46 5.26 -28.53
CA MET A 1 5.92 5.56 -28.44
C MET A 1 6.45 4.82 -27.20
N GLY A 2 7.04 3.63 -27.37
CA GLY A 2 7.54 2.83 -26.24
C GLY A 2 8.80 3.48 -25.66
N ARG A 3 8.77 3.85 -24.37
CA ARG A 3 9.92 4.48 -23.71
C ARG A 3 11.13 3.51 -23.75
N PRO A 4 12.35 3.97 -24.10
CA PRO A 4 13.50 3.10 -24.38
C PRO A 4 13.88 2.18 -23.21
N GLY A 5 13.60 2.59 -21.96
CA GLY A 5 13.83 1.75 -20.79
C GLY A 5 13.03 0.46 -20.79
N ALA A 6 11.76 0.48 -21.20
CA ALA A 6 10.91 -0.72 -21.20
C ALA A 6 11.39 -1.77 -22.21
N ILE A 7 11.92 -1.32 -23.35
CA ILE A 7 12.49 -2.20 -24.39
C ILE A 7 13.78 -2.85 -23.86
N LEU A 8 14.64 -2.05 -23.21
CA LEU A 8 15.87 -2.55 -22.61
C LEU A 8 15.58 -3.62 -21.54
N PHE A 9 14.69 -3.33 -20.59
CA PHE A 9 14.33 -4.29 -19.54
C PHE A 9 13.69 -5.57 -20.08
N GLN A 10 12.86 -5.46 -21.12
CA GLN A 10 12.29 -6.63 -21.79
C GLN A 10 13.35 -7.45 -22.54
N SER A 11 14.36 -6.81 -23.14
CA SER A 11 15.45 -7.53 -23.81
C SER A 11 16.38 -8.26 -22.83
N LEU A 12 16.58 -7.69 -21.63
CA LEU A 12 17.41 -8.28 -20.58
C LEU A 12 16.64 -9.35 -19.79
N ASN A 13 15.32 -9.24 -19.69
CA ASN A 13 14.48 -10.20 -19.00
C ASN A 13 13.15 -10.40 -19.72
N SER A 14 12.97 -11.58 -20.32
CA SER A 14 11.74 -11.94 -21.06
C SER A 14 10.48 -11.91 -20.18
N LYS A 15 10.63 -11.98 -18.85
CA LYS A 15 9.52 -11.92 -17.89
C LYS A 15 9.04 -10.50 -17.59
N PHE A 16 9.76 -9.45 -17.98
CA PHE A 16 9.48 -8.08 -17.56
C PHE A 16 8.07 -7.59 -17.95
N LEU A 17 7.66 -7.76 -19.21
CA LEU A 17 6.32 -7.39 -19.72
C LEU A 17 5.31 -8.55 -19.67
N THR A 18 5.59 -9.61 -18.91
CA THR A 18 4.59 -10.68 -18.74
C THR A 18 3.42 -10.18 -17.92
N ALA A 19 2.22 -10.70 -18.20
CA ALA A 19 1.01 -10.35 -17.46
C ALA A 19 1.17 -10.55 -15.95
N GLY A 20 1.82 -11.65 -15.53
CA GLY A 20 2.11 -11.93 -14.12
C GLY A 20 3.02 -10.87 -13.47
N ASN A 21 4.09 -10.47 -14.14
CA ASN A 21 4.98 -9.44 -13.60
C ASN A 21 4.29 -8.07 -13.55
N LEU A 22 3.50 -7.71 -14.56
CA LEU A 22 2.74 -6.47 -14.56
C LEU A 22 1.70 -6.43 -13.43
N VAL A 23 0.98 -7.53 -13.20
CA VAL A 23 0.04 -7.65 -12.08
C VAL A 23 0.78 -7.51 -10.75
N ASN A 24 1.94 -8.16 -10.58
CA ASN A 24 2.74 -8.04 -9.36
C ASN A 24 3.22 -6.60 -9.13
N LEU A 25 3.65 -5.90 -10.18
CA LEU A 25 4.04 -4.49 -10.11
C LEU A 25 2.86 -3.60 -9.73
N LEU A 26 1.66 -3.87 -10.25
CA LEU A 26 0.45 -3.13 -9.89
C LEU A 26 0.03 -3.39 -8.44
N ILE A 27 0.10 -4.63 -7.96
CA ILE A 27 -0.20 -4.99 -6.57
C ILE A 27 0.78 -4.31 -5.60
N GLN A 28 2.08 -4.37 -5.89
CA GLN A 28 3.11 -3.70 -5.08
C GLN A 28 2.99 -2.16 -5.16
N GLY A 29 2.64 -1.64 -6.35
CA GLY A 29 2.39 -0.23 -6.61
C GLY A 29 1.14 0.31 -5.91
N ALA A 30 0.13 -0.53 -5.67
CA ALA A 30 -1.15 -0.12 -5.09
C ALA A 30 -0.98 0.57 -3.73
N VAL A 31 -0.06 0.09 -2.89
CA VAL A 31 0.25 0.70 -1.59
C VAL A 31 0.75 2.13 -1.76
N TYR A 32 1.70 2.35 -2.67
CA TYR A 32 2.24 3.69 -2.95
C TYR A 32 1.20 4.62 -3.57
N MET A 33 0.33 4.10 -4.44
CA MET A 33 -0.77 4.89 -5.02
C MET A 33 -1.78 5.32 -3.96
N LEU A 34 -2.15 4.45 -3.03
CA LEU A 34 -3.02 4.77 -1.90
C LEU A 34 -2.43 5.84 -0.97
N LEU A 35 -1.15 5.72 -0.62
CA LEU A 35 -0.45 6.74 0.16
C LEU A 35 -0.38 8.07 -0.60
N ALA A 36 -0.04 8.05 -1.89
CA ALA A 36 -0.03 9.27 -2.69
C ALA A 36 -1.41 9.96 -2.73
N MET A 37 -2.49 9.19 -2.76
CA MET A 37 -3.86 9.73 -2.72
C MET A 37 -4.19 10.41 -1.37
N SER A 38 -3.70 9.91 -0.23
CA SER A 38 -3.90 10.57 1.06
C SER A 38 -3.09 11.86 1.18
N GLU A 39 -1.83 11.84 0.75
CA GLU A 39 -0.93 13.00 0.78
C GLU A 39 -1.44 14.18 -0.08
N VAL A 40 -2.22 13.92 -1.14
CA VAL A 40 -2.81 15.02 -1.94
C VAL A 40 -3.66 15.95 -1.06
N TYR A 41 -4.46 15.42 -0.13
CA TYR A 41 -5.28 16.27 0.74
C TYR A 41 -4.45 17.11 1.72
N VAL A 42 -3.39 16.51 2.26
CA VAL A 42 -2.43 17.18 3.16
C VAL A 42 -1.72 18.31 2.44
N LEU A 43 -1.20 18.06 1.24
CA LEU A 43 -0.50 19.05 0.43
C LEU A 43 -1.41 20.20 0.01
N LEU A 44 -2.70 19.94 -0.22
CA LEU A 44 -3.69 20.99 -0.50
C LEU A 44 -3.93 21.92 0.69
N LEU A 45 -3.75 21.44 1.92
CA LEU A 45 -3.84 22.25 3.14
C LEU A 45 -2.53 23.01 3.43
N GLY A 46 -1.47 22.78 2.65
CA GLY A 46 -0.18 23.45 2.80
C GLY A 46 0.71 22.87 3.90
N GLU A 47 0.36 21.70 4.43
CA GLU A 47 1.08 21.01 5.49
C GLU A 47 1.98 19.89 4.91
N ILE A 48 2.95 19.44 5.70
CA ILE A 48 3.76 18.25 5.41
C ILE A 48 3.45 17.27 6.54
N ASP A 49 2.46 16.40 6.31
CA ASP A 49 1.98 15.46 7.32
C ASP A 49 2.60 14.07 7.14
N LEU A 50 3.62 13.78 7.96
CA LEU A 50 4.22 12.44 8.02
C LEU A 50 3.35 11.44 8.80
N SER A 51 2.34 11.90 9.55
CA SER A 51 1.50 11.05 10.40
C SER A 51 0.57 10.14 9.56
N SER A 52 0.12 10.60 8.39
CA SER A 52 -0.61 9.80 7.39
C SER A 52 0.11 8.48 7.06
N GLY A 53 1.42 8.54 6.82
CA GLY A 53 2.25 7.37 6.57
C GLY A 53 2.41 6.46 7.79
N TYR A 54 2.51 7.02 9.00
CA TYR A 54 2.55 6.27 10.25
C TYR A 54 1.25 5.47 10.48
N VAL A 55 0.09 6.11 10.31
CA VAL A 55 -1.23 5.47 10.48
C VAL A 55 -1.42 4.35 9.47
N ALA A 56 -1.02 4.56 8.21
CA ALA A 56 -1.07 3.53 7.18
C ALA A 56 -0.16 2.31 7.51
N GLY A 57 1.06 2.57 7.99
CA GLY A 57 1.98 1.52 8.43
C GLY A 57 1.44 0.70 9.60
N LEU A 58 0.85 1.37 10.59
CA LEU A 58 0.25 0.72 11.75
C LEU A 58 -0.93 -0.17 11.37
N GLY A 59 -1.82 0.29 10.48
CA GLY A 59 -2.91 -0.54 9.95
C GLY A 59 -2.39 -1.81 9.26
N GLY A 60 -1.29 -1.70 8.50
CA GLY A 60 -0.62 -2.84 7.88
C GLY A 60 -0.05 -3.84 8.89
N VAL A 61 0.61 -3.35 9.94
CA VAL A 61 1.15 -4.21 11.02
C VAL A 61 0.04 -4.92 11.78
N VAL A 62 -1.04 -4.21 12.13
CA VAL A 62 -2.20 -4.82 12.81
C VAL A 62 -2.79 -5.94 11.97
N MET A 63 -2.95 -5.72 10.66
CA MET A 63 -3.49 -6.75 9.76
C MET A 63 -2.54 -7.94 9.63
N ALA A 64 -1.22 -7.70 9.51
CA ALA A 64 -0.22 -8.76 9.43
C ALA A 64 -0.16 -9.62 10.71
N GLU A 65 -0.27 -8.99 11.89
CA GLU A 65 -0.26 -9.68 13.18
C GLU A 65 -1.51 -10.55 13.41
N LEU A 66 -2.67 -10.12 12.91
CA LEU A 66 -3.92 -10.89 13.00
C LEU A 66 -3.96 -12.06 12.01
N LEU A 67 -3.33 -11.90 10.84
CA LEU A 67 -3.30 -12.91 9.79
C LEU A 67 -2.13 -13.89 9.91
N LYS A 68 -1.18 -13.67 10.81
CA LYS A 68 -0.04 -14.58 10.97
C LYS A 68 -0.49 -15.95 11.47
N GLN A 69 0.25 -16.98 11.07
CA GLN A 69 0.07 -18.35 11.56
C GLN A 69 0.23 -18.37 13.09
N GLY A 70 -0.81 -18.79 13.80
CA GLY A 70 -0.88 -18.80 15.26
C GLY A 70 -1.96 -17.90 15.84
N THR A 71 -2.27 -16.76 15.20
CA THR A 71 -3.47 -15.97 15.55
C THR A 71 -4.65 -16.41 14.68
N ASP A 72 -4.41 -16.69 13.39
CA ASP A 72 -5.36 -17.25 12.40
C ASP A 72 -6.75 -16.61 12.38
N TRP A 73 -6.81 -15.28 12.49
CA TRP A 73 -8.09 -14.58 12.37
C TRP A 73 -8.63 -14.65 10.94
N PRO A 74 -9.97 -14.67 10.79
CA PRO A 74 -10.56 -14.55 9.47
C PRO A 74 -10.22 -13.18 8.86
N TRP A 75 -9.88 -13.18 7.57
CA TRP A 75 -9.36 -12.00 6.87
C TRP A 75 -10.26 -10.77 6.95
N TRP A 76 -11.58 -10.96 6.94
CA TRP A 76 -12.54 -9.87 7.06
C TRP A 76 -12.52 -9.23 8.46
N ALA A 77 -12.28 -10.01 9.51
CA ALA A 77 -12.18 -9.49 10.87
C ALA A 77 -10.88 -8.70 11.06
N ALA A 78 -9.78 -9.19 10.48
CA ALA A 78 -8.50 -8.48 10.51
C ALA A 78 -8.60 -7.10 9.83
N ILE A 79 -9.32 -7.00 8.71
CA ILE A 79 -9.61 -5.71 8.05
C ILE A 79 -10.40 -4.79 8.97
N LEU A 80 -11.49 -5.29 9.57
CA LEU A 80 -12.32 -4.47 10.46
C LEU A 80 -11.54 -3.94 11.66
N VAL A 81 -10.73 -4.77 12.30
CA VAL A 81 -9.90 -4.35 13.44
C VAL A 81 -8.85 -3.33 13.00
N ALA A 82 -8.18 -3.55 11.87
CA ALA A 82 -7.22 -2.59 11.34
C ALA A 82 -7.86 -1.23 11.04
N LEU A 83 -9.04 -1.21 10.42
CA LEU A 83 -9.80 0.02 10.15
C LEU A 83 -10.25 0.74 11.43
N VAL A 84 -10.74 0.00 12.42
CA VAL A 84 -11.16 0.59 13.70
C VAL A 84 -9.96 1.16 14.45
N ALA A 85 -8.82 0.47 14.45
CA ALA A 85 -7.60 0.94 15.11
C ALA A 85 -7.07 2.23 14.46
N THR A 86 -6.97 2.27 13.12
CA THR A 86 -6.48 3.47 12.41
C THR A 86 -7.47 4.63 12.46
N ALA A 87 -8.77 4.36 12.40
CA ALA A 87 -9.81 5.38 12.57
C ALA A 87 -9.79 5.97 13.98
N ALA A 88 -9.61 5.13 15.02
CA ALA A 88 -9.47 5.63 16.38
C ALA A 88 -8.27 6.56 16.52
N ILE A 89 -7.11 6.20 15.94
CA ILE A 89 -5.93 7.08 15.93
C ILE A 89 -6.26 8.41 15.26
N GLY A 90 -6.88 8.42 14.08
CA GLY A 90 -7.25 9.65 13.38
C GLY A 90 -8.34 10.50 14.07
N VAL A 91 -9.04 9.95 15.09
CA VAL A 91 -9.99 10.72 15.92
C VAL A 91 -9.29 11.35 17.13
N PHE A 92 -8.23 10.71 17.64
CA PHE A 92 -7.54 11.11 18.87
C PHE A 92 -6.17 11.76 18.62
N HIS A 93 -5.71 11.84 17.38
CA HIS A 93 -4.56 12.60 16.89
C HIS A 93 -5.05 13.60 15.86
#